data_AF-A0A5T3RP31-F1
#
_entry.id   AF-A0A5T3RP31-F1
#
_cell.length_a   1.000
_cell.length_b   1.000
_cell.length_c   1.000
_cell.angle_alpha   90.00
_cell.angle_beta   90.00
_cell.angle_gamma   90.00
#
_symmetry.space_group_name_H-M   'P 1'
#
loop_
_entity.id
_entity.type
_entity.pdbx_description
1 polymer ?
#
loop_
_entity_poly.entity_id
_entity_poly.type
_entity_poly.pdbx_seq_one_letter_code
_entity_poly.pdbx_strand_id
1 'polypeptide(L)'
;MAYYNIEKRLKSDGTPRYRCTVLIKEKGVITFRESKTFPKQAHAKTWGTQRVMELDLHGIPSTSDADGLTVRDLLQKYINDPNAGGKAGRTKSYVINMLVDCDIAAIPLTSLSTNDVIEHCRLRNNAGAGPATVSHDVSYLGSVLDSAKPVYGINYTLNPAKDARPYLLKLGLIGKSNRRNRRPASEELDMLIEGLKERSEHKGSKIPFV
;
A
#
# COMPACT_ATOMS: atom_id res chain seq x y z
N MET A 1 -2.83 -23.31 -21.57
CA MET A 1 -4.19 -23.86 -21.45
C MET A 1 -4.26 -24.76 -20.24
N ALA A 2 -5.25 -24.54 -19.37
CA ALA A 2 -5.47 -25.38 -18.21
C ALA A 2 -6.02 -26.75 -18.65
N TYR A 3 -5.64 -27.81 -17.95
CA TYR A 3 -6.21 -29.14 -18.17
C TYR A 3 -6.25 -29.93 -16.86
N TYR A 4 -7.10 -30.94 -16.78
CA TYR A 4 -7.23 -31.79 -15.60
C TYR A 4 -6.97 -33.26 -15.90
N ASN A 5 -6.48 -34.01 -14.91
CA ASN A 5 -6.29 -35.45 -14.94
C ASN A 5 -6.96 -36.09 -13.72
N ILE A 6 -7.61 -37.25 -13.89
CA ILE A 6 -8.26 -37.99 -12.79
C ILE A 6 -7.58 -39.34 -12.61
N GLU A 7 -7.00 -39.56 -11.43
CA GLU A 7 -6.41 -40.83 -11.04
C GLU A 7 -7.35 -41.59 -10.09
N LYS A 8 -7.60 -42.88 -10.36
CA LYS A 8 -8.28 -43.79 -9.43
C LYS A 8 -7.24 -44.35 -8.44
N ARG A 9 -7.51 -44.22 -7.14
CA ARG A 9 -6.69 -44.75 -6.05
C ARG A 9 -7.56 -45.58 -5.11
N LEU A 10 -7.03 -46.70 -4.64
CA LEU A 10 -7.70 -47.53 -3.64
C LEU A 10 -7.20 -47.13 -2.25
N LYS A 11 -8.11 -47.06 -1.28
CA LYS A 11 -7.71 -46.98 0.14
C LYS A 11 -7.22 -48.35 0.62
N SER A 12 -6.58 -48.39 1.79
CA SER A 12 -6.23 -49.63 2.50
C SER A 12 -7.45 -50.56 2.69
N ASP A 13 -8.63 -49.96 2.82
CA ASP A 13 -9.94 -50.61 2.94
C ASP A 13 -10.61 -50.95 1.58
N GLY A 14 -9.86 -50.98 0.48
CA GLY A 14 -10.38 -51.32 -0.86
C GLY A 14 -11.35 -50.31 -1.51
N THR A 15 -11.85 -49.33 -0.75
CA THR A 15 -12.77 -48.31 -1.26
C THR A 15 -12.09 -47.40 -2.30
N PRO A 16 -12.67 -47.20 -3.50
CA PRO A 16 -12.08 -46.32 -4.51
C PRO A 16 -12.22 -44.83 -4.17
N ARG A 17 -11.18 -44.07 -4.46
CA ARG A 17 -11.12 -42.60 -4.41
C ARG A 17 -10.57 -42.08 -5.73
N TYR A 18 -11.07 -40.93 -6.16
CA TYR A 18 -10.72 -40.32 -7.44
C TYR A 18 -10.02 -38.99 -7.17
N ARG A 19 -8.71 -38.92 -7.44
CA ARG A 19 -7.92 -37.68 -7.30
C ARG A 19 -7.94 -36.93 -8.63
N CYS A 20 -8.59 -35.78 -8.67
CA CYS A 20 -8.51 -34.86 -9.80
C CYS A 20 -7.34 -33.90 -9.56
N THR A 21 -6.46 -33.74 -10.55
CA THR A 21 -5.35 -32.79 -10.56
C THR A 21 -5.51 -31.84 -11.73
N VAL A 22 -5.58 -30.53 -11.45
CA VAL A 22 -5.66 -29.46 -12.45
C VAL A 22 -4.27 -28.85 -12.61
N LEU A 23 -3.84 -28.64 -13.85
CA LEU A 23 -2.49 -28.25 -14.23
C LEU A 23 -2.54 -27.13 -15.27
N ILE A 24 -1.61 -26.17 -15.16
CA ILE A 24 -1.30 -25.22 -16.22
C ILE A 24 0.17 -25.39 -16.59
N LYS A 25 0.43 -25.49 -17.88
CA LYS A 25 1.78 -25.52 -18.45
C LYS A 25 1.97 -24.31 -19.34
N GLU A 26 3.04 -23.57 -19.08
CA GLU A 26 3.54 -22.49 -19.94
C GLU A 26 4.95 -22.84 -20.38
N LYS A 27 5.19 -22.83 -21.69
CA LYS A 27 6.51 -23.14 -22.30
C LYS A 27 7.15 -24.44 -21.77
N GLY A 28 6.34 -25.46 -21.48
CA GLY A 28 6.79 -26.78 -21.01
C GLY A 28 7.00 -26.91 -19.50
N VAL A 29 6.91 -25.80 -18.74
CA VAL A 29 7.04 -25.79 -17.27
C VAL A 29 5.65 -25.75 -16.62
N ILE A 30 5.44 -26.52 -15.55
CA ILE A 30 4.19 -26.49 -14.78
C ILE A 30 4.20 -25.24 -13.90
N THR A 31 3.34 -24.26 -14.20
CA THR A 31 3.22 -23.00 -13.44
C THR A 31 2.20 -23.07 -12.31
N PHE A 32 1.18 -23.93 -12.45
CA PHE A 32 0.15 -24.12 -11.43
C PHE A 32 -0.27 -25.58 -11.33
N ARG A 33 -0.46 -26.07 -10.10
CA ARG A 33 -0.92 -27.42 -9.81
C ARG A 33 -1.84 -27.43 -8.59
N GLU A 34 -3.08 -27.84 -8.79
CA GLU A 34 -4.05 -28.04 -7.71
C GLU A 34 -4.61 -29.46 -7.77
N SER A 35 -4.84 -30.10 -6.61
CA SER A 35 -5.44 -31.43 -6.62
C SER A 35 -6.45 -31.62 -5.51
N LYS A 36 -7.57 -32.28 -5.83
CA LYS A 36 -8.65 -32.58 -4.90
C LYS A 36 -9.15 -34.01 -5.09
N THR A 37 -9.50 -34.67 -4.00
CA THR A 37 -9.90 -36.10 -4.02
C THR A 37 -11.37 -36.25 -3.69
N PHE A 38 -12.06 -37.08 -4.48
CA PHE A 38 -13.51 -37.29 -4.40
C PHE A 38 -13.86 -38.77 -4.24
N PRO A 39 -15.04 -39.09 -3.65
CA PRO A 39 -15.53 -40.45 -3.55
C PRO A 39 -16.05 -41.01 -4.88
N LYS A 40 -16.60 -40.16 -5.77
CA LYS A 40 -17.17 -40.57 -7.06
C LYS A 40 -16.42 -39.90 -8.22
N GLN A 41 -16.22 -40.63 -9.31
CA GLN A 41 -15.58 -40.11 -10.53
C GLN A 41 -16.34 -38.94 -11.13
N ALA A 42 -17.67 -38.97 -11.10
CA ALA A 42 -18.52 -37.89 -11.62
C ALA A 42 -18.21 -36.55 -10.94
N HIS A 43 -18.09 -36.52 -9.61
CA HIS A 43 -17.75 -35.30 -8.87
C HIS A 43 -16.34 -34.79 -9.19
N ALA A 44 -15.37 -35.71 -9.34
CA ALA A 44 -14.02 -35.36 -9.77
C ALA A 44 -14.01 -34.70 -11.15
N LYS A 45 -14.81 -35.22 -12.09
CA LYS A 45 -14.97 -34.67 -13.44
C LYS A 45 -15.62 -33.28 -13.42
N THR A 46 -16.75 -33.12 -12.73
CA THR A 46 -17.44 -31.83 -12.61
C THR A 46 -16.52 -30.77 -12.01
N TRP A 47 -15.80 -31.09 -10.92
CA TRP A 47 -14.87 -30.16 -10.30
C TRP A 47 -13.69 -29.81 -11.23
N GLY A 48 -13.10 -30.80 -11.90
CA GLY A 48 -12.02 -30.57 -12.86
C GLY A 48 -12.42 -29.67 -14.02
N THR A 49 -13.61 -29.89 -14.60
CA THR A 49 -14.17 -29.05 -15.67
C THR A 49 -14.44 -27.63 -15.20
N GLN A 50 -15.11 -27.46 -14.06
CA GLN A 50 -15.40 -26.14 -13.48
C GLN A 50 -14.11 -25.37 -13.19
N ARG A 51 -13.12 -26.04 -12.61
CA ARG A 51 -11.84 -25.41 -12.25
C ARG A 51 -11.01 -25.03 -13.46
N VAL A 52 -10.99 -25.86 -14.51
CA VAL A 52 -10.34 -25.49 -15.79
C VAL A 52 -11.02 -24.28 -16.43
N MET A 53 -12.36 -24.25 -16.48
CA MET A 53 -13.10 -23.09 -17.00
C MET A 53 -12.81 -21.82 -16.20
N GLU A 54 -12.77 -21.91 -14.87
CA GLU A 54 -12.43 -20.79 -14.00
C GLU A 54 -11.01 -20.28 -14.26
N LEU A 55 -10.03 -21.19 -14.40
CA LEU A 55 -8.64 -20.86 -14.70
C LEU A 55 -8.43 -20.26 -16.10
N ASP A 56 -9.21 -20.72 -17.08
CA ASP A 56 -9.16 -20.16 -18.44
C ASP A 56 -9.85 -18.78 -18.51
N LEU A 57 -10.90 -18.54 -17.71
CA LEU A 57 -11.65 -17.27 -17.69
C LEU A 57 -10.96 -16.19 -16.84
N HIS A 58 -10.40 -16.57 -15.68
CA HIS A 58 -9.86 -15.65 -14.68
C HIS A 58 -8.33 -15.74 -14.51
N GLY A 59 -7.66 -16.71 -15.15
CA GLY A 59 -6.22 -16.95 -14.99
C GLY A 59 -5.88 -17.77 -13.75
N ILE A 60 -4.59 -17.95 -13.48
CA ILE A 60 -4.12 -18.59 -12.24
C ILE A 60 -4.57 -17.71 -11.07
N PRO A 61 -5.32 -18.23 -10.07
CA PRO A 61 -5.66 -17.47 -8.90
C PRO A 61 -4.34 -17.16 -8.22
N SER A 62 -3.96 -15.89 -8.24
CA SER A 62 -2.93 -15.38 -7.38
C SER A 62 -3.41 -15.67 -5.97
N THR A 63 -2.82 -16.66 -5.31
CA THR A 63 -2.84 -16.77 -3.85
C THR A 63 -1.97 -15.66 -3.26
N SER A 64 -2.17 -14.43 -3.75
CA SER A 64 -1.57 -13.25 -3.19
C SER A 64 -2.62 -12.74 -2.21
N ASP A 65 -2.27 -12.71 -0.92
CA ASP A 65 -3.09 -12.02 0.08
C ASP A 65 -3.33 -10.54 -0.29
N ALA A 66 -2.68 -10.02 -1.34
CA ALA A 66 -2.81 -8.65 -1.83
C ALA A 66 -4.02 -8.42 -2.77
N ASP A 67 -4.57 -9.45 -3.42
CA ASP A 67 -5.65 -9.28 -4.43
C ASP A 67 -6.97 -8.77 -3.83
N GLY A 68 -7.12 -8.84 -2.50
CA GLY A 68 -8.26 -8.29 -1.75
C GLY A 68 -7.93 -7.10 -0.85
N LEU A 69 -6.68 -6.62 -0.85
CA LEU A 69 -6.24 -5.54 0.03
C LEU A 69 -6.09 -4.22 -0.74
N THR A 70 -6.56 -3.16 -0.10
CA THR A 70 -6.37 -1.78 -0.56
C THR A 70 -5.13 -1.15 0.08
N VAL A 71 -4.70 -0.01 -0.47
CA VAL A 71 -3.66 0.81 0.16
C VAL A 71 -4.09 1.24 1.58
N ARG A 72 -5.39 1.52 1.80
CA ARG A 72 -5.98 1.83 3.11
C ARG A 72 -5.69 0.73 4.12
N ASP A 73 -5.94 -0.52 3.75
CA ASP A 73 -5.77 -1.67 4.64
C ASP A 73 -4.31 -1.81 5.07
N LEU A 74 -3.38 -1.62 4.14
CA LEU A 74 -1.95 -1.66 4.44
C LEU A 74 -1.52 -0.48 5.33
N LEU A 75 -2.01 0.73 5.07
CA LEU A 75 -1.73 1.91 5.91
C LEU A 75 -2.26 1.72 7.34
N GLN A 76 -3.47 1.20 7.49
CA GLN A 76 -4.06 0.91 8.80
C GLN A 76 -3.30 -0.20 9.53
N LYS A 77 -2.91 -1.27 8.82
CA LYS A 77 -2.06 -2.33 9.37
C LYS A 77 -0.71 -1.77 9.85
N TYR A 78 -0.13 -0.84 9.11
CA TYR A 78 1.10 -0.15 9.48
C TYR A 78 0.94 0.72 10.74
N ILE A 79 -0.12 1.53 10.82
CA ILE A 79 -0.40 2.40 11.98
C ILE A 79 -0.61 1.57 13.24
N ASN A 80 -1.37 0.48 13.14
CA ASN A 80 -1.77 -0.35 14.28
C ASN A 80 -0.65 -1.30 14.75
N ASP A 81 0.45 -1.42 14.01
CA ASP A 81 1.60 -2.22 14.40
C ASP A 81 2.47 -1.48 15.43
N PRO A 82 2.57 -1.96 16.68
CA PRO A 82 3.35 -1.32 17.74
C PRO A 82 4.85 -1.22 17.43
N ASN A 83 5.38 -2.06 16.54
CA ASN A 83 6.79 -2.08 16.17
C ASN A 83 7.10 -1.27 14.91
N ALA A 84 6.08 -0.91 14.12
CA ALA A 84 6.22 -0.08 12.93
C ALA A 84 5.59 1.31 13.14
N GLY A 85 4.35 1.53 12.71
CA GLY A 85 3.67 2.83 12.82
C GLY A 85 3.44 3.28 14.25
N GLY A 86 3.32 2.36 15.21
CA GLY A 86 3.19 2.70 16.63
C GLY A 86 4.41 3.41 17.23
N LYS A 87 5.60 3.29 16.62
CA LYS A 87 6.82 4.03 17.01
C LYS A 87 7.05 5.28 16.16
N ALA A 88 6.17 5.58 15.21
CA ALA A 88 6.32 6.74 14.35
C ALA A 88 6.12 8.03 15.14
N GLY A 89 7.02 9.01 14.93
CA GLY A 89 6.87 10.35 15.50
C GLY A 89 5.69 11.11 14.90
N ARG A 90 5.27 12.19 15.57
CA ARG A 90 4.08 13.00 15.25
C ARG A 90 3.87 13.25 13.75
N THR A 91 4.91 13.71 13.04
CA THR A 91 4.80 14.06 11.61
C THR A 91 4.44 12.85 10.75
N LYS A 92 5.12 11.72 10.94
CA LYS A 92 4.88 10.51 10.15
C LYS A 92 3.50 9.94 10.44
N SER A 93 3.10 9.89 11.71
CA SER A 93 1.76 9.42 12.10
C SER A 93 0.66 10.31 11.51
N TYR A 94 0.83 11.64 11.56
CA TYR A 94 -0.13 12.57 10.95
C TYR A 94 -0.29 12.34 9.44
N VAL A 95 0.82 12.22 8.72
CA VAL A 95 0.79 12.03 7.26
C VAL A 95 0.18 10.68 6.88
N ILE A 96 0.52 9.59 7.57
CA ILE A 96 -0.05 8.27 7.25
C ILE A 96 -1.56 8.23 7.54
N ASN A 97 -2.03 8.86 8.62
CA ASN A 97 -3.48 9.01 8.88
C ASN A 97 -4.16 9.87 7.81
N MET A 98 -3.54 10.97 7.38
CA MET A 98 -4.06 11.79 6.27
C MET A 98 -4.14 11.00 4.96
N LEU A 99 -3.12 10.16 4.67
CA LEU A 99 -3.12 9.30 3.50
C LEU A 99 -4.27 8.30 3.53
N VAL A 100 -4.62 7.75 4.70
CA VAL A 100 -5.79 6.87 4.86
C VAL A 100 -7.06 7.55 4.38
N ASP A 101 -7.22 8.86 4.58
CA ASP A 101 -8.43 9.59 4.20
C ASP A 101 -8.43 10.07 2.73
N CYS A 102 -7.35 9.86 1.99
CA CYS A 102 -7.23 10.28 0.60
C CYS A 102 -7.73 9.21 -0.39
N ASP A 103 -8.06 9.62 -1.62
CA ASP A 103 -8.53 8.73 -2.68
C ASP A 103 -7.54 7.61 -3.03
N ILE A 104 -6.24 7.90 -2.93
CA ILE A 104 -5.16 6.92 -3.15
C ILE A 104 -5.27 5.71 -2.22
N ALA A 105 -5.86 5.86 -1.04
CA ALA A 105 -6.05 4.77 -0.09
C ALA A 105 -7.12 3.76 -0.55
N ALA A 106 -8.10 4.19 -1.34
CA ALA A 106 -9.15 3.30 -1.84
C ALA A 106 -8.68 2.37 -2.97
N ILE A 107 -7.50 2.63 -3.55
CA ILE A 107 -6.98 1.86 -4.67
C ILE A 107 -6.52 0.47 -4.18
N PRO A 108 -6.89 -0.62 -4.88
CA PRO A 108 -6.34 -1.95 -4.62
C PRO A 108 -4.81 -1.96 -4.72
N LEU A 109 -4.11 -2.64 -3.82
CA LEU A 109 -2.64 -2.67 -3.81
C LEU A 109 -2.07 -3.11 -5.16
N THR A 110 -2.66 -4.13 -5.76
CA THR A 110 -2.25 -4.69 -7.07
C THR A 110 -2.50 -3.75 -8.24
N SER A 111 -3.40 -2.78 -8.08
CA SER A 111 -3.73 -1.78 -9.10
C SER A 111 -3.03 -0.44 -8.88
N LEU A 112 -2.39 -0.23 -7.72
CA LEU A 112 -1.68 1.01 -7.42
C LEU A 112 -0.55 1.21 -8.43
N SER A 113 -0.67 2.28 -9.21
CA SER A 113 0.30 2.63 -10.25
C SER A 113 1.11 3.86 -9.88
N THR A 114 2.22 4.07 -10.59
CA THR A 114 3.04 5.29 -10.48
C THR A 114 2.23 6.54 -10.82
N ASN A 115 1.25 6.42 -11.72
CA ASN A 115 0.39 7.53 -12.11
C ASN A 115 -0.51 7.97 -10.95
N ASP A 116 -1.08 7.02 -10.19
CA ASP A 116 -1.94 7.33 -9.05
C ASP A 116 -1.18 8.12 -7.97
N VAL A 117 0.09 7.78 -7.75
CA VAL A 117 0.97 8.54 -6.84
C VAL A 117 1.21 9.96 -7.36
N ILE A 118 1.41 10.12 -8.67
CA ILE A 118 1.60 11.43 -9.29
C ILE A 118 0.34 12.28 -9.18
N GLU A 119 -0.83 11.70 -9.47
CA GLU A 119 -2.12 12.38 -9.32
C GLU A 119 -2.39 12.80 -7.88
N HIS A 120 -2.11 11.92 -6.90
CA HIS A 120 -2.18 12.28 -5.50
C HIS A 120 -1.31 13.51 -5.18
N CYS A 121 -0.06 13.54 -5.66
CA CYS A 121 0.83 14.69 -5.45
C CYS A 121 0.31 15.97 -6.11
N ARG A 122 -0.31 15.88 -7.30
CA ARG A 122 -0.96 17.02 -7.98
C ARG A 122 -2.11 17.56 -7.15
N LEU A 123 -3.00 16.69 -6.67
CA LEU A 123 -4.14 17.06 -5.82
C LEU A 123 -3.67 17.75 -4.53
N ARG A 124 -2.64 17.21 -3.88
CA ARG A 124 -2.06 17.80 -2.66
C ARG A 124 -1.47 19.19 -2.92
N ASN A 125 -0.74 19.35 -4.01
CA ASN A 125 -0.16 20.65 -4.37
C ASN A 125 -1.25 21.68 -4.73
N ASN A 126 -2.29 21.26 -5.47
CA ASN A 126 -3.45 22.10 -5.80
C ASN A 126 -4.24 22.51 -4.54
N ALA A 127 -4.26 21.67 -3.51
CA ALA A 127 -4.81 22.00 -2.19
C ALA A 127 -3.90 22.92 -1.34
N GLY A 128 -2.77 23.38 -1.87
CA GLY A 128 -1.86 24.33 -1.23
C GLY A 128 -0.71 23.69 -0.43
N ALA A 129 -0.53 22.36 -0.49
CA ALA A 129 0.60 21.72 0.18
C ALA A 129 1.90 21.98 -0.59
N GLY A 130 2.90 22.58 0.08
CA GLY A 130 4.19 22.86 -0.54
C GLY A 130 4.99 21.58 -0.88
N PRO A 131 5.99 21.66 -1.80
CA PRO A 131 6.73 20.49 -2.29
C PRO A 131 7.44 19.66 -1.21
N ALA A 132 7.87 20.29 -0.11
CA ALA A 132 8.48 19.59 1.01
C ALA A 132 7.46 18.74 1.79
N THR A 133 6.22 19.24 1.92
CA THR A 133 5.13 18.53 2.57
C THR A 133 4.72 17.33 1.73
N VAL A 134 4.48 17.52 0.43
CA VAL A 134 4.13 16.44 -0.50
C VAL A 134 5.25 15.38 -0.58
N SER A 135 6.51 15.79 -0.42
CA SER A 135 7.63 14.84 -0.33
C SER A 135 7.50 13.86 0.85
N HIS A 136 6.90 14.26 1.98
CA HIS A 136 6.67 13.36 3.11
C HIS A 136 5.62 12.31 2.77
N ASP A 137 4.54 12.71 2.09
CA ASP A 137 3.45 11.83 1.65
C ASP A 137 4.05 10.65 0.84
N VAL A 138 4.88 10.95 -0.16
CA VAL A 138 5.54 9.94 -1.01
C VAL A 138 6.54 9.08 -0.24
N SER A 139 7.37 9.69 0.62
CA SER A 139 8.38 8.94 1.39
C SER A 139 7.76 7.97 2.39
N TYR A 140 6.69 8.38 3.08
CA TYR A 140 6.04 7.53 4.07
C TYR A 140 5.15 6.48 3.42
N LEU A 141 4.45 6.81 2.32
CA LEU A 141 3.76 5.81 1.50
C LEU A 141 4.73 4.74 1.01
N GLY A 142 5.88 5.14 0.46
CA GLY A 142 6.91 4.20 0.00
C GLY A 142 7.42 3.30 1.12
N SER A 143 7.58 3.83 2.34
CA SER A 143 8.00 3.03 3.51
C SER A 143 6.94 2.01 3.93
N VAL A 144 5.66 2.36 3.83
CA VAL A 144 4.55 1.45 4.13
C VAL A 144 4.48 0.33 3.08
N LEU A 145 4.60 0.67 1.79
CA LEU A 145 4.60 -0.32 0.70
C LEU A 145 5.75 -1.33 0.84
N ASP A 146 6.95 -0.87 1.21
CA ASP A 146 8.10 -1.75 1.46
C ASP A 146 7.85 -2.76 2.59
N SER A 147 7.00 -2.42 3.57
CA SER A 147 6.74 -3.28 4.71
C SER A 147 5.76 -4.43 4.40
N ALA A 148 5.02 -4.35 3.29
CA ALA A 148 3.97 -5.30 2.94
C ALA A 148 4.44 -6.76 2.96
N LYS A 149 5.52 -7.08 2.23
CA LYS A 149 6.06 -8.44 2.21
C LYS A 149 6.89 -8.82 3.45
N PRO A 150 7.94 -8.08 3.84
CA PRO A 150 8.84 -8.51 4.91
C PRO A 150 8.22 -8.46 6.31
N VAL A 151 7.28 -7.54 6.57
CA VAL A 151 6.67 -7.38 7.91
C VAL A 151 5.33 -8.08 7.97
N TYR A 152 4.52 -7.96 6.92
CA TYR A 152 3.13 -8.39 6.95
C TYR A 152 2.81 -9.66 6.16
N GLY A 153 3.81 -10.25 5.50
CA GLY A 153 3.65 -11.46 4.70
C GLY A 153 2.79 -11.28 3.44
N ILE A 154 2.38 -10.05 3.13
CA ILE A 154 1.54 -9.74 1.98
C ILE A 154 2.42 -9.86 0.74
N ASN A 155 2.03 -10.71 -0.21
CA ASN A 155 2.78 -10.95 -1.46
C ASN A 155 2.69 -9.75 -2.43
N TYR A 156 3.21 -8.61 -1.99
CA TYR A 156 3.29 -7.36 -2.72
C TYR A 156 4.71 -6.80 -2.60
N THR A 157 5.38 -6.60 -3.74
CA THR A 157 6.78 -6.15 -3.81
C THR A 157 6.97 -4.88 -4.63
N LEU A 158 5.91 -4.37 -5.24
CA LEU A 158 5.98 -3.15 -6.03
C LEU A 158 6.10 -1.94 -5.10
N ASN A 159 6.76 -0.89 -5.55
CA ASN A 159 6.79 0.38 -4.81
C ASN A 159 6.60 1.57 -5.77
N PRO A 160 5.36 1.79 -6.24
CA PRO A 160 5.03 2.90 -7.13
C PRO A 160 5.44 4.27 -6.58
N ALA A 161 5.47 4.44 -5.25
CA ALA A 161 5.88 5.69 -4.62
C ALA A 161 7.37 6.00 -4.81
N LYS A 162 8.24 4.97 -4.73
CA LYS A 162 9.66 5.10 -5.07
C LYS A 162 9.87 5.35 -6.55
N ASP A 163 9.13 4.63 -7.39
CA ASP A 163 9.24 4.73 -8.85
C ASP A 163 8.76 6.09 -9.37
N ALA A 164 7.77 6.71 -8.71
CA ALA A 164 7.26 8.04 -9.04
C ALA A 164 8.23 9.17 -8.69
N ARG A 165 9.07 8.98 -7.66
CA ARG A 165 9.92 10.03 -7.08
C ARG A 165 10.77 10.81 -8.10
N PRO A 166 11.51 10.18 -9.05
CA PRO A 166 12.27 10.94 -10.04
C PRO A 166 11.38 11.79 -10.96
N TYR A 167 10.18 11.33 -11.31
CA TYR A 167 9.24 12.10 -12.13
C TYR A 167 8.63 13.26 -11.34
N LEU A 168 8.25 13.02 -10.09
CA LEU A 168 7.73 14.05 -9.20
C LEU A 168 8.72 15.19 -8.97
N LEU A 169 10.03 14.89 -8.88
CA LEU A 169 11.09 15.90 -8.81
C LEU A 169 11.18 16.71 -10.11
N LYS A 170 11.13 16.04 -11.27
CA LYS A 170 11.16 16.72 -12.58
C LYS A 170 9.94 17.62 -12.79
N LEU A 171 8.77 17.20 -12.28
CA LEU A 171 7.53 17.98 -12.32
C LEU A 171 7.46 19.09 -11.26
N GLY A 172 8.43 19.17 -10.34
CA GLY A 172 8.42 20.15 -9.25
C GLY A 172 7.33 19.93 -8.19
N LEU A 173 6.66 18.78 -8.20
CA LEU A 173 5.60 18.44 -7.25
C LEU A 173 6.14 18.09 -5.87
N ILE A 174 7.39 17.61 -5.80
CA ILE A 174 8.11 17.38 -4.56
C ILE A 174 9.46 18.10 -4.60
N GLY A 175 9.97 18.45 -3.42
CA GLY A 175 11.24 19.18 -3.34
C GLY A 175 11.67 19.45 -1.91
N LYS A 176 12.79 20.19 -1.77
CA LYS A 176 13.25 20.68 -0.47
C LYS A 176 12.42 21.88 -0.04
N SER A 177 12.34 22.10 1.27
CA SER A 177 11.75 23.32 1.80
C SER A 177 12.52 24.55 1.35
N ASN A 178 11.83 25.68 1.20
CA ASN A 178 12.49 26.96 0.93
C ASN A 178 13.57 27.25 1.98
N ARG A 179 14.75 27.65 1.50
CA ARG A 179 15.85 28.02 2.37
C ARG A 179 15.52 29.37 3.03
N ARG A 180 15.69 29.42 4.35
CA ARG A 180 15.62 30.69 5.10
C ARG A 180 16.93 31.43 4.88
N ASN A 181 16.85 32.64 4.31
CA ASN A 181 18.02 33.40 3.87
C ASN A 181 18.40 34.57 4.80
N ARG A 182 17.55 34.90 5.78
CA ARG A 182 17.83 35.97 6.74
C ARG A 182 17.41 35.58 8.15
N ARG A 183 18.07 36.20 9.14
CA ARG A 183 17.57 36.30 10.50
C ARG A 183 16.91 37.68 10.67
N PRO A 184 15.97 37.83 11.62
CA PRO A 184 15.48 39.16 11.97
C PRO A 184 16.63 40.06 12.44
N ALA A 185 16.58 41.34 12.07
CA ALA A 185 17.45 42.38 12.61
C ALA A 185 17.08 42.72 14.06
N SER A 186 17.97 43.36 14.81
CA SER A 186 17.71 43.74 16.20
C SER A 186 16.47 44.62 16.35
N GLU A 187 16.30 45.60 15.46
CA GLU A 187 15.12 46.48 15.44
C GLU A 187 13.82 45.71 15.20
N GLU A 188 13.83 44.71 14.31
CA GLU A 188 12.68 43.84 14.08
C GLU A 188 12.36 42.98 15.30
N LEU A 189 13.40 42.53 16.04
CA LEU A 189 13.20 41.80 17.30
C LEU A 189 12.60 42.69 18.38
N ASP A 190 13.05 43.93 18.50
CA ASP A 190 12.51 44.90 19.47
C ASP A 190 11.03 45.19 19.18
N MET A 191 10.68 45.41 17.91
CA MET A 191 9.28 45.57 17.48
C MET A 191 8.42 44.34 17.77
N LEU A 192 8.97 43.13 17.54
CA LEU A 192 8.28 41.87 17.86
C LEU A 192 8.05 41.74 19.37
N ILE A 193 9.05 42.05 20.20
CA ILE A 193 8.93 41.99 21.65
C ILE A 193 7.86 42.96 22.14
N GLU A 194 7.85 44.20 21.65
CA GLU A 194 6.86 45.20 22.05
C GLU A 194 5.43 44.76 21.69
N GLY A 195 5.20 44.29 20.46
CA GLY A 195 3.89 43.77 20.07
C GLY A 195 3.47 42.51 20.86
N LEU A 196 4.43 41.67 21.27
CA LEU A 196 4.16 40.53 22.14
C LEU A 196 3.81 40.97 23.57
N LYS A 197 4.40 42.06 24.10
CA LYS A 197 4.05 42.62 25.41
C LYS A 197 2.62 43.14 25.42
N GLU A 198 2.26 43.97 24.45
CA GLU A 198 0.91 44.51 24.29
C GLU A 198 -0.13 43.37 24.21
N ARG A 199 0.18 42.33 23.41
CA ARG A 199 -0.67 41.14 23.33
C ARG A 199 -0.78 40.38 24.66
N SER A 200 0.26 40.40 25.49
CA SER A 200 0.30 39.75 26.81
C SER A 200 -0.61 40.42 27.84
N GLU A 201 -0.94 41.69 27.66
CA GLU A 201 -1.87 42.42 28.54
C GLU A 201 -3.30 41.89 28.44
N HIS A 202 -3.67 41.26 27.31
CA HIS A 202 -4.95 40.58 27.19
C HIS A 202 -5.01 39.36 28.12
N LYS A 203 -6.03 39.32 29.00
CA LYS A 203 -6.26 38.26 29.99
C LYS A 203 -6.18 36.82 29.45
N GLY A 204 -6.48 36.59 28.17
CA GLY A 204 -6.45 35.27 27.53
C GLY A 204 -5.14 34.90 26.82
N SER A 205 -4.11 35.76 26.87
CA SER A 205 -2.92 35.64 26.01
C SER A 205 -1.62 35.83 26.80
N LYS A 206 -1.44 35.11 27.90
CA LYS A 206 -0.17 35.17 28.65
C LYS A 206 0.97 34.53 27.86
N ILE A 207 1.90 35.34 27.38
CA ILE A 207 3.04 34.89 26.58
C ILE A 207 4.26 34.71 27.51
N PRO A 208 4.85 33.50 27.61
CA PRO A 208 6.04 33.29 28.42
C PRO A 208 7.26 34.05 27.88
N PHE A 209 8.08 34.59 28.78
CA PHE A 209 9.38 35.21 28.49
C PHE A 209 9.35 36.53 27.69
N VAL A 210 8.22 37.23 27.71
CA VAL A 210 8.05 38.58 27.15
C VAL A 210 7.63 39.55 28.25
#